data_AF-A0A363TM50-F1
#
_entry.id   AF-A0A363TM50-F1
#
_cell.length_a   1.000
_cell.length_b   1.000
_cell.length_c   1.000
_cell.angle_alpha   90.00
_cell.angle_beta   90.00
_cell.angle_gamma   90.00
#
_symmetry.space_group_name_H-M   'P 1'
#
loop_
_entity.id
_entity.type
_entity.pdbx_description
1 polymer ?
#
loop_
_entity_poly.entity_id
_entity_poly.type
_entity_poly.pdbx_seq_one_letter_code
_entity_poly.pdbx_strand_id
1 'polypeptide(L)'
;MAQYEDIEAYRKYGSEPFFPHHVLRQAIQFLAVFALLVLLASLAPGPMLPKADPFDAPANVKPDWYFLSAYQFLRLTEKLSFLGQWVPRVLGVLVQGLGAMAVWFLPFWDRNPERHPSKRPLAIRVGIGITFFLLAMTLWGHFS
;
A
#
# COMPACT_ATOMS: atom_id res chain seq x y z
N MET A 1 4.05 44.12 13.48
CA MET A 1 2.83 44.14 12.65
C MET A 1 2.73 42.88 11.81
N ALA A 2 3.63 42.63 10.84
CA ALA A 2 3.60 41.43 9.99
C ALA A 2 3.55 40.08 10.73
N GLN A 3 4.40 39.87 11.75
CA GLN A 3 4.39 38.63 12.54
C GLN A 3 3.09 38.38 13.32
N TYR A 4 2.35 39.44 13.67
CA TYR A 4 1.06 39.31 14.35
C TYR A 4 -0.06 38.93 13.38
N GLU A 5 -0.05 39.49 12.17
CA GLU A 5 -0.99 39.11 11.09
C GLU A 5 -0.83 37.65 10.67
N ASP A 6 0.41 37.14 10.59
CA ASP A 6 0.68 35.74 10.27
C ASP A 6 0.12 34.79 11.34
N ILE A 7 0.30 35.11 12.63
CA ILE A 7 -0.22 34.29 13.74
C ILE A 7 -1.75 34.27 13.74
N GLU A 8 -2.41 35.40 13.46
CA GLU A 8 -3.86 35.46 13.32
C GLU A 8 -4.36 34.64 12.11
N ALA A 9 -3.64 34.71 10.99
CA ALA A 9 -3.94 33.89 9.82
C ALA A 9 -3.84 32.39 10.13
N TYR A 10 -2.76 31.96 10.81
CA TYR A 10 -2.60 30.57 11.23
C TYR A 10 -3.73 30.11 12.16
N ARG A 11 -4.09 30.93 13.16
CA ARG A 11 -5.17 30.63 14.11
C ARG A 11 -6.54 30.51 13.44
N LYS A 12 -6.81 31.34 12.43
CA LYS A 12 -8.06 31.33 11.65
C LYS A 12 -8.27 30.02 10.88
N TYR A 13 -7.19 29.41 10.37
CA TYR A 13 -7.24 28.15 9.63
C TYR A 13 -6.90 26.92 10.48
N GLY A 14 -6.64 27.09 11.77
CA GLY A 14 -6.19 26.01 12.66
C GLY A 14 -4.84 25.42 12.27
N SER A 15 -3.98 26.21 11.63
CA SER A 15 -2.66 25.80 11.14
C SER A 15 -1.52 26.32 12.03
N GLU A 16 -0.32 25.78 11.86
CA GLU A 16 0.91 26.22 12.52
C GLU A 16 1.97 26.61 11.48
N PRO A 17 2.92 27.51 11.81
CA PRO A 17 4.01 27.84 10.89
C PRO A 17 4.79 26.59 10.48
N PHE A 18 5.10 26.47 9.18
CA PHE A 18 5.85 25.32 8.67
C PHE A 18 7.23 25.19 9.35
N PHE A 19 7.98 26.29 9.42
CA PHE A 19 9.23 26.36 10.16
C PHE A 19 9.05 27.26 11.39
N PRO A 20 9.59 26.90 12.56
CA PRO A 20 10.27 25.64 12.87
C PRO A 20 9.32 24.50 13.29
N HIS A 21 8.06 24.82 13.61
CA HIS A 21 7.16 23.90 14.33
C HIS A 21 6.90 22.59 13.57
N HIS A 22 6.38 22.69 12.34
CA HIS A 22 6.05 21.50 11.57
C HIS A 22 7.30 20.69 11.20
N VAL A 23 8.37 21.37 10.79
CA VAL A 23 9.66 20.72 10.45
C VAL A 23 10.23 19.94 11.62
N LEU A 24 10.26 20.52 12.83
CA LEU A 24 10.75 19.82 14.02
C LEU A 24 9.87 18.62 14.37
N ARG A 25 8.54 18.76 14.28
CA ARG A 25 7.62 17.65 14.54
C ARG A 25 7.84 16.50 13.56
N GLN A 26 7.98 16.80 12.27
CA GLN A 26 8.27 15.80 11.22
C GLN A 26 9.65 15.16 11.41
N ALA A 27 10.67 15.93 11.79
CA ALA A 27 12.00 15.41 12.06
C ALA A 27 12.00 14.41 13.23
N ILE A 28 11.27 14.71 14.32
CA ILE A 28 11.12 13.80 15.46
C ILE A 28 10.39 12.51 15.03
N GLN A 29 9.29 12.62 14.27
CA GLN A 29 8.56 11.46 13.75
C GLN A 29 9.42 10.59 12.84
N PHE A 30 10.19 11.21 11.94
CA PHE A 30 11.14 10.54 11.08
C PHE A 30 12.21 9.80 11.90
N LEU A 31 12.85 10.48 12.86
CA LEU A 31 13.87 9.86 13.71
C LEU A 31 13.32 8.70 14.52
N ALA A 32 12.08 8.79 15.02
CA ALA A 32 11.42 7.71 15.73
C ALA A 32 11.20 6.48 14.84
N VAL A 33 10.67 6.66 13.63
CA VAL A 33 10.47 5.56 12.67
C VAL A 33 11.82 4.99 12.22
N PHE A 34 12.80 5.84 11.94
CA PHE A 34 14.15 5.42 11.55
C PHE A 34 14.84 4.62 12.65
N ALA A 35 14.78 5.08 13.90
CA ALA A 35 15.34 4.36 15.03
C ALA A 35 14.66 2.99 15.22
N LEU A 36 13.33 2.91 15.06
CA LEU A 36 12.60 1.65 15.08
C LEU A 36 13.08 0.70 13.98
N LEU A 37 13.28 1.19 12.75
CA LEU A 37 13.78 0.39 11.63
C LEU A 37 15.20 -0.13 11.90
N VAL A 38 16.11 0.73 12.40
CA VAL A 38 17.48 0.33 12.78
C VAL A 38 17.45 -0.73 13.87
N LEU A 39 16.59 -0.56 14.88
CA LEU A 39 16.42 -1.52 15.96
C LEU A 39 15.90 -2.87 15.45
N LEU A 40 14.87 -2.87 14.60
CA LEU A 40 14.34 -4.10 14.00
C LEU A 40 15.38 -4.79 13.11
N ALA A 41 16.11 -4.03 12.28
CA ALA A 41 17.16 -4.58 11.43
C ALA A 41 18.32 -5.17 12.23
N SER A 42 18.62 -4.61 13.40
CA SER A 42 19.69 -5.09 14.28
C SER A 42 19.26 -6.32 15.10
N LEU A 43 18.02 -6.37 15.56
CA LEU A 43 17.50 -7.47 16.40
C LEU A 43 16.98 -8.67 15.58
N ALA A 44 16.50 -8.41 14.36
CA ALA A 44 15.96 -9.42 13.45
C ALA A 44 16.57 -9.24 12.05
N PRO A 45 17.88 -9.55 11.88
CA PRO A 45 18.53 -9.43 10.59
C PRO A 45 17.87 -10.36 9.57
N GLY A 46 17.71 -9.87 8.34
CA GLY A 46 17.15 -10.66 7.24
C GLY A 46 18.03 -11.89 6.92
N PRO A 47 17.44 -12.97 6.38
CA PRO A 47 18.19 -14.16 6.04
C PRO A 47 19.23 -13.85 4.94
N MET A 48 20.47 -14.29 5.14
CA MET A 48 21.52 -14.23 4.12
C MET A 48 21.35 -15.42 3.17
N LEU A 49 20.72 -15.18 2.03
CA LEU A 49 20.51 -16.20 1.00
C LEU A 49 21.79 -16.43 0.19
N PRO A 50 22.03 -17.67 -0.31
CA PRO A 50 23.12 -17.93 -1.22
C PRO A 50 22.95 -17.14 -2.53
N LYS A 51 24.05 -17.01 -3.28
CA LYS A 51 24.01 -16.42 -4.61
C LYS A 51 23.02 -17.20 -5.48
N ALA A 52 22.18 -16.49 -6.23
CA ALA A 52 21.21 -17.09 -7.12
C ALA A 52 21.88 -18.02 -8.15
N ASP A 53 21.37 -19.24 -8.26
CA ASP A 53 21.76 -20.23 -9.27
C ASP A 53 20.60 -20.40 -10.27
N PRO A 54 20.80 -20.15 -11.58
CA PRO A 54 19.76 -20.34 -12.59
C PRO A 54 19.36 -21.82 -12.80
N PHE A 55 20.16 -22.78 -12.33
CA PHE A 55 19.87 -24.21 -12.46
C PHE A 55 19.24 -24.84 -11.22
N ASP A 56 19.16 -24.10 -10.10
CA ASP A 56 18.56 -24.56 -8.85
C ASP A 56 17.50 -23.57 -8.37
N ALA A 57 16.24 -23.86 -8.72
CA ALA A 57 15.09 -23.09 -8.28
C ALA A 57 14.52 -23.72 -6.99
N PRO A 58 14.46 -22.98 -5.86
CA PRO A 58 13.86 -23.50 -4.64
C PRO A 58 12.40 -23.91 -4.87
N ALA A 59 11.99 -25.05 -4.31
CA ALA A 59 10.65 -25.61 -4.57
C ALA A 59 9.49 -24.71 -4.09
N ASN A 60 9.70 -23.85 -3.08
CA ASN A 60 8.67 -23.03 -2.44
C ASN A 60 9.05 -21.53 -2.40
N VAL A 61 9.38 -20.94 -3.55
CA VAL A 61 9.60 -19.49 -3.63
C VAL A 61 8.27 -18.74 -3.51
N LYS A 62 8.11 -18.01 -2.41
CA LYS A 62 7.06 -17.00 -2.25
C LYS A 62 7.69 -15.61 -2.24
N PRO A 63 7.00 -14.58 -2.77
CA PRO A 63 7.50 -13.22 -2.68
C PRO A 63 7.28 -12.65 -1.27
N ASP A 64 7.83 -11.47 -1.03
CA ASP A 64 7.62 -10.73 0.22
C ASP A 64 6.14 -10.43 0.50
N TRP A 65 5.85 -10.17 1.78
CA TRP A 65 4.48 -10.05 2.30
C TRP A 65 3.60 -9.01 1.57
N TYR A 66 4.19 -7.92 1.08
CA TYR A 66 3.46 -6.89 0.32
C TYR A 66 3.04 -7.33 -1.09
N PHE A 67 3.62 -8.42 -1.61
CA PHE A 67 3.25 -9.03 -2.89
C PHE A 67 2.39 -10.29 -2.74
N LEU A 68 2.18 -10.80 -1.53
CA LEU A 68 1.43 -12.05 -1.31
C LEU A 68 -0.02 -11.98 -1.81
N SER A 69 -0.67 -10.81 -1.72
CA SER A 69 -2.04 -10.63 -2.25
C SER A 69 -2.10 -10.85 -3.77
N ALA A 70 -1.19 -10.20 -4.50
CA ALA A 70 -1.03 -10.34 -5.96
C ALA A 70 -0.66 -11.77 -6.37
N TYR A 71 0.29 -12.37 -5.64
CA TYR A 71 0.70 -13.76 -5.84
C TYR A 71 -0.45 -14.75 -5.67
N GLN A 72 -1.21 -14.63 -4.57
CA GLN A 72 -2.33 -15.53 -4.30
C GLN A 72 -3.46 -15.34 -5.33
N PHE A 73 -3.70 -14.10 -5.77
CA PHE A 73 -4.63 -13.84 -6.85
C PHE A 73 -4.20 -14.53 -8.16
N LEU A 74 -2.91 -14.46 -8.53
CA LEU A 74 -2.38 -15.17 -9.69
C LEU A 74 -2.56 -16.70 -9.57
N ARG A 75 -2.23 -17.30 -8.41
CA ARG A 75 -2.48 -18.73 -8.16
C ARG A 75 -3.97 -19.09 -8.26
N LEU A 76 -4.87 -18.20 -7.85
CA LEU A 76 -6.30 -18.43 -8.02
C LEU A 76 -6.68 -18.49 -9.51
N THR A 77 -6.07 -17.66 -10.35
CA THR A 77 -6.28 -17.72 -11.80
C THR A 77 -5.72 -18.98 -12.45
N GLU A 78 -4.72 -19.65 -11.87
CA GLU A 78 -4.26 -20.96 -12.34
C GLU A 78 -5.34 -22.04 -12.20
N LYS A 79 -6.22 -21.94 -11.19
CA LYS A 79 -7.37 -22.85 -11.05
C LYS A 79 -8.41 -22.64 -12.14
N LEU A 80 -8.38 -21.51 -12.84
CA LEU A 80 -9.23 -21.20 -14.00
C LEU A 80 -8.61 -21.69 -15.32
N SER A 81 -7.50 -22.43 -15.28
CA SER A 81 -6.80 -22.95 -16.47
C SER A 81 -7.64 -23.92 -17.32
N PHE A 82 -8.73 -24.48 -16.77
CA PHE A 82 -9.72 -25.24 -17.54
C PHE A 82 -10.41 -24.42 -18.64
N LEU A 83 -10.42 -23.08 -18.54
CA LEU A 83 -10.93 -22.16 -19.57
C LEU A 83 -9.90 -21.88 -20.68
N GLY A 84 -8.64 -22.30 -20.49
CA GLY A 84 -7.54 -22.14 -21.44
C GLY A 84 -6.21 -21.88 -20.74
N GLN A 85 -5.11 -22.44 -21.25
CA GLN A 85 -3.78 -22.31 -20.64
C GLN A 85 -3.23 -20.87 -20.62
N TRP A 86 -3.79 -19.98 -21.44
CA TRP A 86 -3.43 -18.56 -21.48
C TRP A 86 -4.10 -17.73 -20.37
N VAL A 87 -5.17 -18.26 -19.76
CA VAL A 87 -6.01 -17.55 -18.78
C VAL A 87 -5.22 -17.03 -17.58
N PRO A 88 -4.35 -17.81 -16.91
CA PRO A 88 -3.64 -17.32 -15.74
C PRO A 88 -2.65 -16.19 -16.07
N ARG A 89 -1.96 -16.31 -17.22
CA ARG A 89 -0.98 -15.31 -17.68
C ARG A 89 -1.63 -14.00 -18.08
N VAL A 90 -2.79 -14.08 -18.72
CA VAL A 90 -3.48 -12.91 -19.27
C VAL A 90 -4.44 -12.32 -18.24
N LEU A 91 -5.42 -13.08 -17.74
CA LEU A 91 -6.41 -12.54 -16.80
C LEU A 91 -5.79 -12.19 -15.45
N GLY A 92 -4.87 -13.02 -14.95
CA GLY A 92 -4.21 -12.80 -13.68
C GLY A 92 -3.48 -11.46 -13.63
N VAL A 93 -2.74 -11.12 -14.68
CA VAL A 93 -2.01 -9.84 -14.77
C VAL A 93 -2.94 -8.69 -15.16
N LEU A 94 -3.82 -8.89 -16.15
CA LEU A 94 -4.70 -7.83 -16.65
C LEU A 94 -5.67 -7.33 -15.57
N VAL A 95 -6.28 -8.21 -14.78
CA VAL A 95 -7.24 -7.78 -13.75
C VAL A 95 -6.57 -6.91 -12.68
N GLN A 96 -5.34 -7.26 -12.29
CA GLN A 96 -4.57 -6.46 -11.33
C GLN A 96 -4.18 -5.10 -11.93
N GLY A 97 -3.74 -5.08 -13.19
CA GLY A 97 -3.46 -3.84 -13.92
C GLY A 97 -4.70 -2.96 -14.06
N LEU A 98 -5.85 -3.54 -14.40
CA LEU A 98 -7.13 -2.83 -14.48
C LEU A 98 -7.57 -2.30 -13.11
N GLY A 99 -7.34 -3.05 -12.03
CA GLY A 99 -7.61 -2.59 -10.66
C GLY A 99 -6.74 -1.39 -10.27
N ALA A 100 -5.44 -1.42 -10.59
CA ALA A 100 -4.54 -0.30 -10.37
C ALA A 100 -4.94 0.93 -11.21
N MET A 101 -5.28 0.72 -12.49
CA MET A 101 -5.80 1.79 -13.35
C MET A 101 -7.10 2.36 -12.81
N ALA A 102 -8.00 1.53 -12.29
CA ALA A 102 -9.24 1.99 -11.69
C ALA A 102 -9.01 2.94 -10.51
N VAL A 103 -8.01 2.65 -9.66
CA VAL A 103 -7.60 3.55 -8.57
C VAL A 103 -6.92 4.82 -9.12
N TRP A 104 -6.08 4.70 -10.14
CA TRP A 104 -5.44 5.86 -10.78
C TRP A 104 -6.45 6.82 -11.38
N PHE A 105 -7.51 6.29 -12.01
CA PHE A 105 -8.59 7.07 -12.61
C PHE A 105 -9.71 7.45 -11.62
N LEU A 106 -9.60 7.04 -10.35
CA LEU A 106 -10.54 7.39 -9.30
C LEU A 106 -10.87 8.90 -9.21
N PRO A 107 -9.92 9.86 -9.27
CA PRO A 107 -10.26 11.28 -9.22
C PRO A 107 -11.11 11.76 -10.40
N PHE A 108 -11.13 11.04 -11.53
CA PHE A 108 -11.93 11.40 -12.70
C PHE A 108 -13.36 10.85 -12.63
N TRP A 109 -13.53 9.68 -12.00
CA TRP A 109 -14.83 9.04 -11.78
C TRP A 109 -15.54 9.56 -10.54
N ASP A 110 -14.81 9.73 -9.43
CA ASP A 110 -15.35 10.25 -8.19
C ASP A 110 -15.07 11.75 -8.06
N ARG A 111 -15.93 12.54 -8.71
CA ARG A 111 -15.90 14.01 -8.71
C ARG A 111 -16.68 14.64 -7.56
N ASN A 112 -16.91 13.90 -6.47
CA ASN A 112 -17.65 14.43 -5.34
C ASN A 112 -16.91 15.65 -4.73
N PRO A 113 -17.55 16.82 -4.59
CA PRO A 113 -16.92 18.00 -4.01
C PRO A 113 -16.58 17.82 -2.51
N GLU A 114 -17.29 16.92 -1.84
CA GLU A 114 -17.06 16.60 -0.43
C GLU A 114 -15.78 15.76 -0.28
N ARG A 115 -14.88 16.20 0.61
CA ARG A 115 -13.61 15.48 0.88
C ARG A 115 -13.67 14.65 2.15
N HIS A 116 -14.59 14.95 3.06
CA HIS A 116 -14.66 14.31 4.36
C HIS A 116 -15.12 12.83 4.21
N PRO A 117 -14.39 11.84 4.77
CA PRO A 117 -14.72 10.42 4.61
C PRO A 117 -16.16 10.06 4.99
N SER A 118 -16.70 10.64 6.06
CA SER A 118 -18.08 10.35 6.50
C SER A 118 -19.16 10.82 5.51
N LYS A 119 -18.84 11.74 4.61
CA LYS A 119 -19.74 12.25 3.56
C LYS A 119 -19.61 11.47 2.25
N ARG A 120 -18.71 10.48 2.18
CA ARG A 120 -18.48 9.62 1.00
C ARG A 120 -18.64 8.13 1.34
N PRO A 121 -19.79 7.71 1.90
CA PRO A 121 -19.96 6.36 2.43
C PRO A 121 -19.72 5.27 1.38
N LEU A 122 -20.09 5.49 0.11
CA LEU A 122 -19.86 4.50 -0.96
C LEU A 122 -18.36 4.30 -1.23
N ALA A 123 -17.62 5.39 -1.50
CA ALA A 123 -16.18 5.32 -1.77
C ALA A 123 -15.41 4.69 -0.61
N ILE A 124 -15.76 5.04 0.63
CA ILE A 124 -15.15 4.48 1.83
C ILE A 124 -15.48 2.99 1.97
N ARG A 125 -16.75 2.57 1.78
CA ARG A 125 -17.13 1.15 1.85
C ARG A 125 -16.42 0.31 0.78
N VAL A 126 -16.30 0.83 -0.44
CA VAL A 126 -15.57 0.16 -1.53
C VAL A 126 -14.08 0.05 -1.20
N GLY A 127 -13.44 1.14 -0.75
CA GLY A 127 -12.04 1.13 -0.35
C GLY A 127 -11.75 0.18 0.81
N ILE A 128 -12.64 0.14 1.81
CA ILE A 128 -12.58 -0.83 2.91
C ILE A 128 -12.73 -2.26 2.38
N GLY A 129 -13.70 -2.52 1.50
CA GLY A 129 -13.91 -3.83 0.89
C GLY A 129 -12.67 -4.31 0.10
N ILE A 130 -12.06 -3.45 -0.71
CA ILE A 130 -10.81 -3.73 -1.42
C ILE A 130 -9.69 -4.03 -0.43
N THR A 131 -9.57 -3.25 0.64
CA THR A 131 -8.53 -3.46 1.68
C THR A 131 -8.69 -4.81 2.35
N PHE A 132 -9.90 -5.18 2.78
CA PHE A 132 -10.18 -6.49 3.37
C PHE A 132 -9.94 -7.63 2.39
N PHE A 133 -10.29 -7.45 1.12
CA PHE A 133 -9.99 -8.43 0.07
C PHE A 133 -8.47 -8.66 -0.06
N LEU A 134 -7.66 -7.59 -0.13
CA LEU A 134 -6.21 -7.70 -0.22
C LEU A 134 -5.60 -8.35 1.03
N LEU A 135 -6.12 -8.03 2.23
CA LEU A 135 -5.70 -8.67 3.48
C LEU A 135 -6.04 -10.17 3.48
N ALA A 136 -7.25 -10.55 3.05
CA ALA A 136 -7.65 -11.95 2.94
C ALA A 136 -6.78 -12.72 1.94
N MET A 137 -6.47 -12.12 0.79
CA MET A 137 -5.55 -12.70 -0.19
C MET A 137 -4.13 -12.83 0.36
N THR A 138 -3.65 -11.85 1.13
CA THR A 138 -2.33 -11.89 1.78
C THR A 138 -2.24 -13.03 2.78
N LEU A 139 -3.24 -13.15 3.67
CA LEU A 139 -3.31 -14.22 4.66
C LEU A 139 -3.39 -15.58 3.99
N TRP A 140 -4.24 -15.73 2.97
CA TRP A 140 -4.33 -16.98 2.22
C TRP A 140 -3.00 -17.29 1.51
N GLY A 141 -2.39 -16.33 0.83
CA GLY A 141 -1.08 -16.53 0.18
C GLY A 141 0.04 -16.93 1.15
N HIS A 142 -0.02 -16.43 2.39
CA HIS A 142 0.91 -16.82 3.43
C HIS A 142 0.77 -18.31 3.81
N PHE A 143 -0.46 -18.81 3.96
CA PHE A 143 -0.74 -20.18 4.41
C PHE A 143 -0.93 -21.23 3.30
N SER A 144 -1.03 -20.84 2.02
CA SER A 144 -1.22 -21.74 0.85
C SER A 144 0.06 -22.31 0.26
#